data_AF-A0A1Y4GJL6-F1
#
_entry.id   AF-A0A1Y4GJL6-F1
#
_cell.length_a   1.000
_cell.length_b   1.000
_cell.length_c   1.000
_cell.angle_alpha   90.00
_cell.angle_beta   90.00
_cell.angle_gamma   90.00
#
_symmetry.space_group_name_H-M   'P 1'
#
loop_
_entity.id
_entity.type
_entity.pdbx_description
1 polymer ?
#
loop_
_entity_poly.entity_id
_entity_poly.type
_entity_poly.pdbx_seq_one_letter_code
_entity_poly.pdbx_strand_id
1 'polypeptide(L)'
;MRIWLDHILKTELKKVVDWSRVDKDDYLLAMERSPIKDVEIKALLKAALTDKIDDRDTYMKGVDASYSYEGYGVYKTRDLSGNR
;
A
#
# COMPACT_ATOMS: atom_id res chain seq x y z
N MET A 1 6.97 4.55 -4.65
CA MET A 1 6.23 5.79 -4.30
C MET A 1 5.05 5.61 -3.33
N ARG A 2 4.55 4.40 -3.04
CA ARG A 2 3.43 4.21 -2.09
C ARG A 2 3.82 4.36 -0.62
N ILE A 3 5.03 3.92 -0.26
CA ILE A 3 5.58 3.95 1.10
C ILE A 3 5.66 5.37 1.66
N TRP A 4 6.05 6.35 0.82
CA TRP A 4 6.17 7.74 1.26
C TRP A 4 4.81 8.38 1.56
N LEU A 5 3.80 8.09 0.74
CA LEU A 5 2.42 8.54 0.96
C LEU A 5 1.86 7.95 2.27
N ASP A 6 2.03 6.64 2.49
CA ASP A 6 1.60 6.00 3.74
C ASP A 6 2.30 6.57 4.97
N HIS A 7 3.57 6.98 4.83
CA HIS A 7 4.31 7.60 5.93
C HIS A 7 3.74 8.97 6.33
N ILE A 8 3.36 9.79 5.34
CA ILE A 8 2.68 11.08 5.57
C ILE A 8 1.33 10.85 6.23
N LEU A 9 0.52 9.93 5.69
CA LEU A 9 -0.80 9.63 6.23
C LEU A 9 -0.73 9.06 7.66
N LYS A 10 0.27 8.23 7.96
CA LYS A 10 0.48 7.69 9.31
C LYS A 10 0.88 8.78 10.30
N THR A 11 1.72 9.73 9.87
CA THR A 11 2.21 10.81 10.73
C THR A 11 1.13 11.86 10.99
N GLU A 12 0.45 12.31 9.94
CA GLU A 12 -0.52 13.41 10.01
C GLU A 12 -1.91 12.95 10.46
N LEU A 13 -2.35 11.77 10.02
CA LEU A 13 -3.74 11.31 10.18
C LEU A 13 -3.87 10.03 11.01
N LYS A 14 -2.76 9.44 11.47
CA LYS A 14 -2.74 8.12 12.16
C LYS A 14 -3.46 7.03 11.35
N LYS A 15 -3.41 7.12 10.02
CA LYS A 15 -4.04 6.17 9.08
C LYS A 15 -3.07 5.75 7.99
N VAL A 16 -3.27 4.56 7.45
CA VAL A 16 -2.54 4.04 6.28
C VAL A 16 -3.53 3.59 5.21
N VAL A 17 -3.08 3.48 3.98
CA VAL A 17 -3.91 2.94 2.89
C VAL A 17 -3.84 1.42 2.94
N ASP A 18 -5.01 0.79 3.01
CA ASP A 18 -5.13 -0.66 2.82
C ASP A 18 -5.12 -0.97 1.31
N TRP A 19 -3.91 -1.19 0.78
CA TRP A 19 -3.70 -1.50 -0.64
C TRP A 19 -4.38 -2.81 -1.10
N SER A 20 -4.80 -3.69 -0.18
CA SER A 20 -5.57 -4.89 -0.56
C SER A 20 -7.00 -4.57 -1.00
N ARG A 21 -7.50 -3.38 -0.63
CA ARG A 21 -8.84 -2.88 -0.98
C ARG A 21 -8.83 -1.96 -2.20
N VAL A 22 -7.65 -1.76 -2.78
CA VAL A 22 -7.44 -0.94 -3.97
C VAL A 22 -7.26 -1.87 -5.15
N ASP A 23 -8.17 -1.78 -6.12
CA ASP A 23 -7.99 -2.50 -7.39
C ASP A 23 -6.79 -1.92 -8.16
N LYS A 24 -6.01 -2.81 -8.77
CA LYS A 24 -4.78 -2.44 -9.49
C LYS A 24 -5.08 -1.53 -10.68
N ASP A 25 -6.07 -1.90 -11.48
CA ASP A 25 -6.35 -1.23 -12.75
C ASP A 25 -6.99 0.13 -12.48
N ASP A 26 -7.86 0.20 -11.48
CA ASP A 26 -8.43 1.47 -11.01
C ASP A 26 -7.34 2.42 -10.47
N TYR A 27 -6.37 1.90 -9.71
CA TYR A 27 -5.26 2.71 -9.22
C TYR A 27 -4.39 3.26 -10.34
N LEU A 28 -4.02 2.42 -11.32
CA LEU A 28 -3.20 2.86 -12.46
C LEU A 28 -3.92 3.92 -13.29
N LEU A 29 -5.21 3.70 -13.59
CA LEU A 29 -6.01 4.65 -14.35
C LEU A 29 -6.21 5.97 -13.61
N ALA A 30 -6.44 5.92 -12.30
CA ALA A 30 -6.53 7.12 -11.46
C ALA A 30 -5.19 7.89 -11.38
N MET A 31 -4.06 7.18 -11.39
CA MET A 31 -2.73 7.78 -11.41
C MET A 31 -2.43 8.47 -12.75
N GLU A 32 -2.79 7.86 -13.88
CA GLU A 32 -2.65 8.47 -15.21
C GLU A 32 -3.49 9.75 -15.35
N ARG A 33 -4.68 9.78 -14.73
CA ARG A 33 -5.56 10.95 -14.70
C ARG A 33 -5.14 12.01 -13.68
N SER A 34 -4.36 11.66 -12.67
CA SER A 34 -3.99 12.55 -11.56
C SER A 34 -3.36 13.90 -11.97
N PRO A 35 -2.57 14.02 -13.05
CA PRO A 35 -2.02 15.33 -13.46
C PRO A 35 -3.09 16.30 -13.95
N ILE A 36 -4.22 15.77 -14.41
CA ILE A 36 -5.36 16.56 -14.92
C ILE A 36 -6.40 16.74 -13.83
N LYS A 37 -6.71 15.68 -13.07
CA LYS A 37 -7.74 15.68 -12.02
C LYS A 37 -7.44 14.64 -10.95
N ASP A 38 -7.22 15.11 -9.73
CA ASP A 38 -6.87 14.27 -8.57
C ASP A 38 -8.08 13.72 -7.80
N VAL A 39 -9.30 13.97 -8.26
CA VAL A 39 -10.54 13.59 -7.56
C VAL A 39 -10.68 12.06 -7.47
N GLU A 40 -10.34 11.34 -8.53
CA GLU A 40 -10.49 9.88 -8.58
C GLU A 40 -9.52 9.18 -7.61
N ILE A 41 -8.24 9.55 -7.66
CA ILE A 41 -7.23 8.99 -6.76
C ILE A 41 -7.53 9.34 -5.30
N LYS A 42 -8.01 10.55 -5.00
CA LYS A 42 -8.42 10.93 -3.64
C LYS A 42 -9.60 10.11 -3.13
N ALA A 43 -10.62 9.91 -3.95
CA ALA A 43 -11.80 9.11 -3.57
C ALA A 43 -11.41 7.66 -3.30
N LEU A 44 -10.59 7.09 -4.19
CA LEU A 44 -10.10 5.72 -4.10
C LEU A 44 -9.25 5.51 -2.84
N LEU A 45 -8.27 6.38 -2.60
CA LEU A 45 -7.42 6.29 -1.40
C LEU A 45 -8.23 6.51 -0.12
N LYS A 46 -9.19 7.45 -0.11
CA LYS A 46 -10.03 7.74 1.04
C LYS A 46 -10.93 6.55 1.41
N ALA A 47 -11.42 5.80 0.43
CA ALA A 47 -12.22 4.59 0.66
C ALA A 47 -11.38 3.43 1.24
N ALA A 48 -10.08 3.39 0.92
CA ALA A 48 -9.13 2.40 1.39
C ALA A 48 -8.38 2.79 2.68
N LEU A 49 -8.64 3.96 3.26
CA LEU A 49 -8.00 4.37 4.53
C LEU A 49 -8.40 3.43 5.68
N THR A 50 -7.39 2.99 6.44
CA THR A 50 -7.56 2.23 7.66
C THR A 50 -6.74 2.82 8.80
N ASP A 51 -7.28 2.72 10.01
CA ASP A 51 -6.64 3.04 11.29
C ASP A 51 -5.77 1.89 11.83
N LYS A 52 -5.70 0.76 11.12
CA LYS A 52 -4.85 -0.40 11.44
C LYS A 52 -3.37 -0.13 11.11
N ILE A 53 -2.80 0.91 11.70
CA ILE A 53 -1.42 1.35 11.47
C ILE A 53 -0.34 0.49 12.13
N ASP A 54 -0.71 -0.31 13.13
CA ASP A 54 0.20 -1.11 13.97
C ASP A 54 -0.02 -2.62 13.84
N ASP A 55 -0.88 -3.04 12.91
CA ASP A 55 -1.00 -4.45 12.58
C ASP A 55 0.21 -4.85 11.73
N ARG A 56 1.27 -5.30 12.40
CA ARG A 56 2.54 -5.74 11.81
C ARG A 56 2.33 -6.77 10.70
N ASP A 57 1.27 -7.58 10.79
CA ASP A 57 0.87 -8.53 9.74
C ASP A 57 0.33 -7.82 8.49
N THR A 58 -0.40 -6.71 8.64
CA THR A 58 -0.90 -5.91 7.51
C THR A 58 0.23 -5.14 6.82
N TYR A 59 1.20 -4.62 7.58
CA TYR A 59 2.42 -4.03 7.01
C TYR A 59 3.27 -5.07 6.26
N MET A 60 3.49 -6.25 6.84
CA MET A 60 4.22 -7.34 6.17
C MET A 60 3.49 -7.84 4.93
N LYS A 61 2.16 -7.99 4.96
CA LYS A 61 1.36 -8.34 3.79
C LYS A 61 1.38 -7.25 2.71
N GLY A 62 1.37 -5.97 3.11
CA GLY A 62 1.48 -4.83 2.18
C GLY A 62 2.84 -4.74 1.51
N VAL A 63 3.92 -5.05 2.25
CA VAL A 63 5.28 -5.17 1.72
C VAL A 63 5.38 -6.37 0.77
N ASP A 64 4.91 -7.55 1.19
CA ASP A 64 4.89 -8.77 0.35
C ASP A 64 4.06 -8.56 -0.93
N ALA A 65 2.91 -7.90 -0.83
CA ALA A 65 2.08 -7.55 -2.00
C ALA A 65 2.78 -6.55 -2.92
N SER A 66 3.53 -5.58 -2.37
CA SER A 66 4.30 -4.63 -3.19
C SER A 66 5.52 -5.28 -3.85
N TYR A 67 6.10 -6.35 -3.28
CA TYR A 67 7.18 -7.14 -3.87
C TYR A 67 6.69 -8.16 -4.91
N SER A 68 5.48 -8.71 -4.71
CA SER A 68 4.88 -9.67 -5.64
C SER A 68 4.54 -9.06 -7.01
N TYR A 69 4.59 -7.74 -7.14
CA TYR A 69 4.40 -7.01 -8.39
C TYR A 69 5.64 -6.94 -9.28
N GLU A 70 6.83 -7.23 -8.74
CA GLU A 70 8.11 -7.16 -9.49
C GLU A 70 8.66 -8.54 -9.87
N GLY A 71 7.87 -9.61 -9.75
CA GLY A 71 8.22 -10.94 -10.25
C GLY A 71 9.15 -11.78 -9.35
N TYR A 72 9.45 -11.34 -8.13
CA TYR A 72 10.25 -12.12 -7.16
C TYR A 72 9.37 -13.00 -6.27
N GLY A 73 8.74 -14.02 -6.86
CA GLY A 73 7.93 -15.01 -6.15
C GLY A 73 8.72 -16.09 -5.41
N VAL A 74 9.90 -15.81 -4.85
CA VAL A 74 10.80 -16.88 -4.35
C VAL A 74 11.04 -16.88 -2.84
N TYR A 75 10.81 -15.79 -2.09
CA TYR A 75 11.06 -15.83 -0.64
C TYR A 75 10.01 -15.10 0.18
N LYS A 76 9.36 -15.84 1.07
CA LYS A 76 8.50 -15.28 2.12
C LYS A 76 9.41 -14.65 3.18
N THR A 77 9.15 -13.40 3.53
CA THR A 77 9.88 -12.66 4.56
C THR A 77 9.88 -13.37 5.93
N ARG A 78 8.93 -14.29 6.17
CA ARG A 78 8.91 -15.19 7.35
C ARG A 78 10.09 -16.15 7.43
N ASP A 79 10.75 -16.49 6.32
CA ASP A 79 11.87 -17.44 6.33
C ASP A 79 13.22 -16.78 6.66
N LEU A 80 13.31 -15.44 6.65
CA LEU A 80 14.53 -14.71 6.97
C LEU A 80 14.77 -14.50 8.48
N SER A 81 13.80 -14.83 9.34
CA SER A 81 13.97 -14.75 10.80
C SER A 81 14.69 -15.96 11.42
N GLY A 82 15.24 -16.85 10.60
CA GLY A 82 15.87 -18.09 11.05
C GLY A 82 17.26 -18.28 10.46
N ASN A 83 18.25 -17.51 10.93
CA ASN A 83 19.59 -18.09 11.09
C ASN A 83 20.32 -17.39 12.24
N ARG A 84 20.54 -18.16 13.30
CA ARG A 84 21.46 -17.84 14.41
C ARG A 84 22.88 -18.13 13.99
#